data_AF-A0A432UNH0-F1
#
_entry.id   AF-A0A432UNH0-F1
#
_cell.length_a   1.000
_cell.length_b   1.000
_cell.length_c   1.000
_cell.angle_alpha   90.00
_cell.angle_beta   90.00
_cell.angle_gamma   90.00
#
_symmetry.space_group_name_H-M   'P 1'
#
loop_
_entity.id
_entity.type
_entity.pdbx_description
1 polymer ?
#
loop_
_entity_poly.entity_id
_entity_poly.type
_entity_poly.pdbx_seq_one_letter_code
_entity_poly.pdbx_strand_id
1 'polypeptide(L)'
;MLVSVLLSSCFGGSDDSGTSASNGDDTSQNDQVTSEIFNSPSYTANWGVLGVFANATTCASCHTGNGATVMEFNGKDISPATQWKHGVMAHSLNDPYYNAAVEEEGHLFPDKKVFIENTCLRCHAPMGYTHAHQNPELLVPDPTGLLSDGGYAFETAMTDPHSREGISCTACHQMQDSMVGGEVPVSNMSGNYKINSPDENVTNPKIFGPIVLNPYYQAMQNATQYIPEYAAHMSDSAKCATCHNLYTPTLNLDGELHKIDPATGNYDPTGQIAQFPEQAPYWEWLNSRYLADGKTCQVCHMPEPVSSPPYQTAVTTRPANAWERSNFSQHEMVGGNTYLLGLLSKYMVELGIADKTTEAGFNEKIAQTHSMLRKAVDFTLSQSLSGNTLTVPVVITNNAGHKLPTSFPSRRVWVHLKVTDSAGQLVFESGKHEEGRIEGKDDLFTSSTCLSSHKITGFDSLTNQCYEPHHDEITSSDQVMIYEDV
;
A
#
# COMPACT_ATOMS: atom_id res chain seq x y z
N MET A 1 -17.65 -23.62 -17.78
CA MET A 1 -17.41 -23.54 -16.33
C MET A 1 -15.92 -23.70 -16.14
N LEU A 2 -15.20 -22.58 -16.14
CA LEU A 2 -13.76 -22.54 -15.96
C LEU A 2 -13.52 -21.78 -14.66
N VAL A 3 -12.96 -22.49 -13.70
CA VAL A 3 -12.49 -21.96 -12.42
C VAL A 3 -11.06 -21.49 -12.71
N SER A 4 -10.82 -20.18 -12.62
CA SER A 4 -9.48 -19.61 -12.65
C SER A 4 -9.01 -19.43 -11.21
N VAL A 5 -7.75 -19.77 -10.91
CA VAL A 5 -7.10 -19.41 -9.64
C VAL A 5 -6.44 -18.06 -9.85
N LEU A 6 -6.81 -17.11 -9.00
CA LEU A 6 -6.24 -15.77 -9.00
C LEU A 6 -4.81 -15.87 -8.48
N LEU A 7 -3.85 -15.35 -9.26
CA LEU A 7 -2.59 -14.87 -8.68
C LEU A 7 -2.94 -13.60 -7.91
N SER A 8 -3.13 -13.71 -6.60
CA SER A 8 -3.01 -12.57 -5.70
C SER A 8 -1.52 -12.27 -5.56
N SER A 9 -0.92 -11.73 -6.62
CA SER A 9 0.55 -11.64 -6.80
C SER A 9 1.26 -10.65 -5.87
N CYS A 10 0.70 -10.37 -4.70
CA CYS A 10 1.41 -9.84 -3.56
C CYS A 10 0.97 -10.44 -2.23
N PHE A 11 -0.08 -11.29 -2.16
CA PHE A 11 -0.73 -11.78 -0.93
C PHE A 11 -1.78 -12.89 -1.19
N GLY A 12 -1.34 -14.14 -1.35
CA GLY A 12 -2.18 -15.33 -1.28
C GLY A 12 -1.56 -16.38 -0.35
N GLY A 13 -2.03 -16.45 0.90
CA GLY A 13 -1.58 -17.47 1.85
C GLY A 13 -2.46 -18.72 1.79
N SER A 14 -1.86 -19.90 1.67
CA SER A 14 -2.52 -21.18 1.95
C SER A 14 -1.74 -21.93 3.03
N ASP A 15 -2.32 -22.12 4.20
CA ASP A 15 -1.68 -22.89 5.29
C ASP A 15 -1.73 -24.39 5.00
N ASP A 16 -0.59 -25.07 5.10
CA ASP A 16 -0.51 -26.53 5.22
C ASP A 16 -0.52 -26.95 6.70
N SER A 17 -1.28 -28.00 6.96
CA SER A 17 -1.77 -28.38 8.29
C SER A 17 -0.70 -29.02 9.21
N GLY A 18 -0.37 -28.35 10.31
CA GLY A 18 0.30 -28.95 11.48
C GLY A 18 -0.68 -29.09 12.65
N THR A 19 -0.85 -30.31 13.17
CA THR A 19 -1.78 -30.60 14.28
C THR A 19 -1.13 -30.56 15.67
N SER A 20 -1.92 -30.08 16.65
CA SER A 20 -1.84 -30.25 18.12
C SER A 20 -0.88 -29.29 18.89
N ALA A 21 -1.11 -28.83 20.12
CA ALA A 21 -2.12 -29.09 21.16
C ALA A 21 -2.19 -27.90 22.15
N SER A 22 -3.23 -27.87 22.99
CA SER A 22 -3.52 -26.85 24.01
C SER A 22 -2.60 -26.80 25.24
N ASN A 23 -2.47 -25.58 25.78
CA ASN A 23 -2.17 -25.17 27.17
C ASN A 23 -0.76 -25.38 27.75
N GLY A 24 -0.06 -24.26 27.99
CA GLY A 24 1.05 -24.12 28.93
C GLY A 24 1.68 -22.74 28.84
N ASP A 25 1.60 -21.98 29.93
CA ASP A 25 2.26 -20.68 30.14
C ASP A 25 3.79 -20.86 30.08
N ASP A 26 4.42 -20.57 28.94
CA ASP A 26 5.88 -20.52 28.80
C ASP A 26 6.28 -19.32 27.94
N THR A 27 6.51 -18.19 28.60
CA THR A 27 6.93 -16.93 28.01
C THR A 27 8.38 -16.94 27.52
N SER A 28 9.12 -18.06 27.58
CA SER A 28 10.55 -18.10 27.24
C SER A 28 10.88 -18.76 25.90
N GLN A 29 10.03 -19.67 25.39
CA GLN A 29 10.22 -20.29 24.07
C GLN A 29 9.67 -19.44 22.92
N ASN A 30 8.69 -18.58 23.19
CA ASN A 30 8.05 -17.75 22.16
C ASN A 30 9.00 -16.66 21.63
N ASP A 31 9.95 -16.16 22.44
CA ASP A 31 10.93 -15.14 22.02
C ASP A 31 12.01 -15.67 21.05
N GLN A 32 12.31 -16.98 21.08
CA GLN A 32 13.29 -17.58 20.16
C GLN A 32 12.68 -17.90 18.80
N VAL A 33 11.43 -18.39 18.74
CA VAL A 33 10.74 -18.68 17.48
C VAL A 33 10.30 -17.39 16.76
N THR A 34 9.90 -16.35 17.52
CA THR A 34 9.61 -15.02 16.94
C THR A 34 10.85 -14.31 16.39
N SER A 35 12.04 -14.62 16.91
CA SER A 35 13.33 -14.11 16.44
C SER A 35 13.77 -14.68 15.09
N GLU A 36 13.36 -15.90 14.70
CA GLU A 36 13.75 -16.49 13.41
C GLU A 36 12.88 -16.00 12.25
N ILE A 37 11.61 -15.66 12.51
CA ILE A 37 10.64 -15.17 11.51
C ILE A 37 10.97 -13.75 11.03
N PHE A 38 11.69 -12.95 11.84
CA PHE A 38 11.90 -11.52 11.56
C PHE A 38 13.37 -11.09 11.51
N ASN A 39 14.35 -11.97 11.30
CA ASN A 39 15.77 -11.55 11.30
C ASN A 39 16.21 -10.90 9.99
N SER A 40 15.70 -9.70 9.70
CA SER A 40 16.13 -8.92 8.55
C SER A 40 17.50 -8.29 8.80
N PRO A 41 18.36 -8.13 7.78
CA PRO A 41 19.61 -7.41 7.92
C PRO A 41 19.41 -6.01 8.51
N SER A 42 20.41 -5.45 9.19
CA SER A 42 20.29 -4.06 9.69
C SER A 42 20.29 -3.05 8.52
N TYR A 43 19.35 -2.11 8.56
CA TYR A 43 19.27 -1.02 7.58
C TYR A 43 20.35 0.03 7.85
N THR A 44 20.96 0.57 6.79
CA THR A 44 21.94 1.65 6.88
C THR A 44 21.35 2.95 6.33
N ALA A 45 21.03 3.92 7.19
CA ALA A 45 20.37 5.19 6.79
C ALA A 45 21.23 6.13 5.92
N ASN A 46 22.55 5.95 5.93
CA ASN A 46 23.51 6.83 5.26
C ASN A 46 24.25 6.10 4.13
N TRP A 47 23.53 5.32 3.31
CA TRP A 47 24.10 4.54 2.21
C TRP A 47 24.66 5.37 1.05
N GLY A 48 24.66 6.70 1.16
CA GLY A 48 25.20 7.63 0.17
C GLY A 48 24.35 7.73 -1.10
N VAL A 49 25.01 7.54 -2.24
CA VAL A 49 24.45 7.61 -3.59
C VAL A 49 24.72 6.28 -4.29
N LEU A 50 23.72 5.75 -4.99
CA LEU A 50 23.84 4.54 -5.79
C LEU A 50 23.02 4.72 -7.08
N GLY A 51 23.67 4.54 -8.23
CA GLY A 51 23.08 4.88 -9.52
C GLY A 51 22.61 6.34 -9.55
N VAL A 52 21.32 6.53 -9.83
CA VAL A 52 20.66 7.86 -9.86
C VAL A 52 19.95 8.21 -8.54
N PHE A 53 20.14 7.43 -7.48
CA PHE A 53 19.44 7.59 -6.20
C PHE A 53 20.37 8.07 -5.08
N ALA A 54 19.81 8.84 -4.14
CA ALA A 54 20.48 9.27 -2.93
C ALA A 54 19.57 9.00 -1.72
N ASN A 55 20.18 8.71 -0.57
CA ASN A 55 19.41 8.43 0.64
C ASN A 55 18.53 9.62 1.10
N ALA A 56 17.45 9.29 1.80
CA ALA A 56 16.54 10.27 2.37
C ALA A 56 17.23 11.25 3.34
N THR A 57 18.28 10.80 4.05
CA THR A 57 19.05 11.65 4.98
C THR A 57 19.72 12.83 4.28
N THR A 58 20.11 12.66 3.01
CA THR A 58 20.66 13.72 2.15
C THR A 58 19.61 14.81 1.96
N CYS A 59 18.36 14.45 1.68
CA CYS A 59 17.23 15.38 1.57
C CYS A 59 16.89 16.01 2.93
N ALA A 60 16.86 15.20 4.00
CA ALA A 60 16.53 15.63 5.36
C ALA A 60 17.52 16.67 5.93
N SER A 61 18.74 16.76 5.40
CA SER A 61 19.73 17.78 5.80
C SER A 61 19.25 19.24 5.60
N CYS A 62 18.26 19.43 4.72
CA CYS A 62 17.64 20.72 4.41
C CYS A 62 16.11 20.69 4.59
N HIS A 63 15.47 19.55 4.29
CA HIS A 63 14.01 19.37 4.34
C HIS A 63 13.56 18.78 5.70
N THR A 64 13.94 19.47 6.78
CA THR A 64 13.62 19.14 8.17
C THR A 64 13.07 20.37 8.91
N GLY A 65 12.27 20.16 9.95
CA GLY A 65 11.84 21.23 10.84
C GLY A 65 13.01 21.91 11.55
N ASN A 66 12.87 23.20 11.88
CA ASN A 66 13.87 23.92 12.68
C ASN A 66 13.45 24.14 14.15
N GLY A 67 12.31 23.58 14.57
CA GLY A 67 11.75 23.74 15.91
C GLY A 67 11.16 25.12 16.19
N ALA A 68 11.01 25.98 15.17
CA ALA A 68 10.47 27.33 15.34
C ALA A 68 9.46 27.74 14.26
N THR A 69 9.86 27.76 12.99
CA THR A 69 9.09 28.38 11.89
C THR A 69 9.12 27.61 10.57
N VAL A 70 10.19 26.88 10.30
CA VAL A 70 10.40 26.20 9.02
C VAL A 70 9.83 24.80 9.14
N MET A 71 8.78 24.51 8.36
CA MET A 71 8.02 23.25 8.36
C MET A 71 7.51 22.85 9.76
N GLU A 72 7.07 23.84 10.55
CA GLU A 72 6.52 23.64 11.89
C GLU A 72 5.03 24.03 11.93
N PHE A 73 4.17 23.16 12.45
CA PHE A 73 2.76 23.45 12.62
C PHE A 73 2.23 22.92 13.95
N ASN A 74 1.55 23.79 14.72
CA ASN A 74 1.04 23.48 16.06
C ASN A 74 2.10 22.86 16.99
N GLY A 75 3.34 23.35 16.90
CA GLY A 75 4.47 22.88 17.71
C GLY A 75 5.03 21.52 17.30
N LYS A 76 4.74 21.06 16.08
CA LYS A 76 5.24 19.81 15.51
C LYS A 76 5.99 20.03 14.20
N ASP A 77 7.06 19.26 14.01
CA ASP A 77 7.76 19.17 12.74
C ASP A 77 6.90 18.39 11.73
N ILE A 78 6.42 19.11 10.73
CA ILE A 78 5.62 18.56 9.61
C ILE A 78 6.44 18.43 8.33
N SER A 79 7.77 18.50 8.41
CA SER A 79 8.67 18.37 7.27
C SER A 79 8.51 17.01 6.56
N PRO A 80 8.81 16.96 5.25
CA PRO A 80 8.67 15.73 4.47
C PRO A 80 9.42 14.54 5.08
N ALA A 81 10.67 14.74 5.51
CA ALA A 81 11.49 13.67 6.08
C ALA A 81 10.91 13.12 7.38
N THR A 82 10.41 13.99 8.26
CA THR A 82 9.81 13.60 9.54
C THR A 82 8.49 12.86 9.33
N GLN A 83 7.64 13.32 8.41
CA GLN A 83 6.34 12.69 8.16
C GLN A 83 6.44 11.35 7.42
N TRP A 84 7.35 11.25 6.45
CA TRP A 84 7.52 10.07 5.60
C TRP A 84 8.12 8.87 6.35
N LYS A 85 9.20 9.08 7.13
CA LYS A 85 10.05 8.00 7.65
C LYS A 85 9.35 7.01 8.60
N HIS A 86 8.16 7.37 9.09
CA HIS A 86 7.35 6.56 10.00
C HIS A 86 6.14 5.90 9.31
N GLY A 87 5.93 6.15 8.02
CA GLY A 87 4.81 5.63 7.24
C GLY A 87 5.12 4.33 6.52
N VAL A 88 4.06 3.65 6.04
CA VAL A 88 4.19 2.40 5.28
C VAL A 88 5.05 2.57 4.02
N MET A 89 5.03 3.73 3.37
CA MET A 89 5.91 3.99 2.21
C MET A 89 7.40 3.88 2.54
N ALA A 90 7.85 4.36 3.70
CA ALA A 90 9.23 4.21 4.12
C ALA A 90 9.58 2.76 4.51
N HIS A 91 8.57 1.94 4.79
CA HIS A 91 8.72 0.57 5.26
C HIS A 91 8.14 -0.46 4.29
N SER A 92 7.96 -0.12 3.01
CA SER A 92 7.25 -0.96 2.05
C SER A 92 7.91 -2.32 1.79
N LEU A 93 9.24 -2.40 1.83
CA LEU A 93 10.01 -3.65 1.79
C LEU A 93 10.27 -4.24 3.18
N ASN A 94 10.12 -3.44 4.24
CA ASN A 94 10.30 -3.89 5.63
C ASN A 94 8.99 -4.38 6.24
N ASP A 95 7.93 -4.48 5.43
CA ASP A 95 6.61 -4.94 5.85
C ASP A 95 6.64 -6.49 5.93
N PRO A 96 6.54 -7.07 7.14
CA PRO A 96 6.60 -8.52 7.30
C PRO A 96 5.42 -9.25 6.64
N TYR A 97 4.25 -8.61 6.50
CA TYR A 97 3.15 -9.22 5.77
C TYR A 97 3.55 -9.39 4.32
N TYR A 98 4.03 -8.31 3.70
CA TYR A 98 4.48 -8.31 2.31
C TYR A 98 5.57 -9.36 2.07
N ASN A 99 6.54 -9.44 2.97
CA ASN A 99 7.62 -10.42 2.85
C ASN A 99 7.06 -11.86 2.88
N ALA A 100 6.21 -12.17 3.87
CA ALA A 100 5.61 -13.50 3.99
C ALA A 100 4.82 -13.90 2.73
N ALA A 101 4.10 -12.96 2.14
CA ALA A 101 3.33 -13.23 0.94
C ALA A 101 4.17 -13.43 -0.32
N VAL A 102 5.20 -12.61 -0.55
CA VAL A 102 6.12 -12.80 -1.69
C VAL A 102 6.89 -14.11 -1.55
N GLU A 103 7.28 -14.45 -0.33
CA GLU A 103 7.95 -15.72 -0.04
C GLU A 103 7.03 -16.92 -0.29
N GLU A 104 5.78 -16.86 0.18
CA GLU A 104 4.79 -17.91 -0.04
C GLU A 104 4.45 -18.09 -1.53
N GLU A 105 4.18 -16.99 -2.25
CA GLU A 105 3.92 -17.04 -3.70
C GLU A 105 5.13 -17.63 -4.46
N GLY A 106 6.36 -17.25 -4.06
CA GLY A 106 7.59 -17.84 -4.60
C GLY A 106 7.80 -19.31 -4.23
N HIS A 107 7.27 -19.76 -3.08
CA HIS A 107 7.31 -21.15 -2.64
C HIS A 107 6.29 -22.01 -3.42
N LEU A 108 5.08 -21.49 -3.62
CA LEU A 108 4.02 -22.14 -4.38
C LEU A 108 4.35 -22.25 -5.88
N PHE A 109 5.02 -21.23 -6.44
CA PHE A 109 5.38 -21.16 -7.86
C PHE A 109 6.90 -20.98 -8.05
N PRO A 110 7.72 -22.00 -7.72
CA PRO A 110 9.17 -21.87 -7.70
C PRO A 110 9.78 -21.56 -9.08
N ASP A 111 9.14 -22.01 -10.16
CA ASP A 111 9.55 -21.68 -11.54
C ASP A 111 9.27 -20.21 -11.89
N LYS A 112 8.36 -19.53 -11.17
CA LYS A 112 7.99 -18.12 -11.40
C LYS A 112 8.52 -17.17 -10.33
N LYS A 113 9.30 -17.66 -9.37
CA LYS A 113 9.82 -16.88 -8.25
C LYS A 113 10.46 -15.56 -8.70
N VAL A 114 11.34 -15.61 -9.72
CA VAL A 114 11.99 -14.41 -10.27
C VAL A 114 10.97 -13.40 -10.81
N PHE A 115 9.97 -13.89 -11.55
CA PHE A 115 8.91 -13.05 -12.10
C PHE A 115 8.06 -12.37 -11.00
N ILE A 116 7.67 -13.14 -9.98
CA ILE A 116 6.87 -12.67 -8.83
C ILE A 116 7.65 -11.59 -8.07
N GLU A 117 8.84 -11.91 -7.59
CA GLU A 117 9.68 -10.99 -6.82
C GLU A 117 9.89 -9.67 -7.57
N ASN A 118 10.26 -9.76 -8.85
CA ASN A 118 10.51 -8.58 -9.68
C ASN A 118 9.27 -7.69 -9.83
N THR A 119 8.10 -8.30 -10.00
CA THR A 119 6.82 -7.59 -10.12
C THR A 119 6.50 -6.83 -8.84
N CYS A 120 6.65 -7.48 -7.68
CA CYS A 120 6.35 -6.90 -6.38
C CYS A 120 7.35 -5.77 -6.01
N LEU A 121 8.64 -5.99 -6.24
CA LEU A 121 9.72 -5.06 -5.89
C LEU A 121 9.64 -3.74 -6.67
N ARG A 122 8.99 -3.74 -7.83
CA ARG A 122 8.77 -2.52 -8.62
C ARG A 122 8.00 -1.45 -7.83
N CYS A 123 7.01 -1.85 -7.03
CA CYS A 123 6.25 -0.93 -6.19
C CYS A 123 6.79 -0.85 -4.75
N HIS A 124 7.33 -1.94 -4.21
CA HIS A 124 7.75 -2.01 -2.79
C HIS A 124 9.21 -1.61 -2.55
N ALA A 125 10.06 -1.65 -3.56
CA ALA A 125 11.49 -1.28 -3.51
C ALA A 125 11.93 -0.54 -4.79
N PRO A 126 11.24 0.56 -5.18
CA PRO A 126 11.38 1.15 -6.51
C PRO A 126 12.80 1.60 -6.85
N MET A 127 13.58 2.05 -5.87
CA MET A 127 14.98 2.46 -6.11
C MET A 127 15.88 1.27 -6.42
N GLY A 128 15.72 0.17 -5.68
CA GLY A 128 16.41 -1.10 -5.94
C GLY A 128 16.07 -1.68 -7.29
N TYR A 129 14.77 -1.83 -7.54
CA TYR A 129 14.25 -2.30 -8.81
C TYR A 129 14.81 -1.49 -9.97
N THR A 130 14.72 -0.16 -9.92
CA THR A 130 15.19 0.69 -11.01
C THR A 130 16.70 0.64 -11.16
N HIS A 131 17.46 0.63 -10.06
CA HIS A 131 18.91 0.52 -10.13
C HIS A 131 19.34 -0.78 -10.81
N ALA A 132 18.75 -1.92 -10.44
CA ALA A 132 19.03 -3.21 -11.06
C ALA A 132 18.69 -3.24 -12.56
N HIS A 133 17.54 -2.69 -12.97
CA HIS A 133 17.17 -2.67 -14.40
C HIS A 133 17.98 -1.66 -15.24
N GLN A 134 18.66 -0.71 -14.60
CA GLN A 134 19.63 0.16 -15.26
C GLN A 134 21.04 -0.47 -15.33
N ASN A 135 21.26 -1.61 -14.65
CA ASN A 135 22.53 -2.33 -14.56
C ASN A 135 22.27 -3.84 -14.72
N PRO A 136 22.03 -4.32 -15.96
CA PRO A 136 21.52 -5.67 -16.23
C PRO A 136 22.35 -6.82 -15.65
N GLU A 137 23.62 -6.59 -15.32
CA GLU A 137 24.47 -7.54 -14.62
C GLU A 137 24.01 -7.88 -13.20
N LEU A 138 23.12 -7.07 -12.61
CA LEU A 138 22.50 -7.29 -11.30
C LEU A 138 21.22 -8.13 -11.37
N LEU A 139 20.72 -8.43 -12.59
CA LEU A 139 19.49 -9.19 -12.78
C LEU A 139 19.77 -10.69 -12.79
N VAL A 140 18.85 -11.45 -12.21
CA VAL A 140 18.86 -12.92 -12.29
C VAL A 140 18.02 -13.38 -13.48
N PRO A 141 18.46 -14.38 -14.26
CA PRO A 141 17.68 -14.90 -15.38
C PRO A 141 16.32 -15.44 -14.91
N ASP A 142 15.25 -15.05 -15.62
CA ASP A 142 13.91 -15.59 -15.41
C ASP A 142 13.73 -16.86 -16.25
N PRO A 143 13.57 -18.05 -15.64
CA PRO A 143 13.45 -19.30 -16.38
C PRO A 143 12.13 -19.42 -17.15
N THR A 144 11.13 -18.59 -16.85
CA THR A 144 9.84 -18.57 -17.57
C THR A 144 9.93 -17.81 -18.90
N GLY A 145 10.91 -16.92 -19.04
CA GLY A 145 11.04 -15.98 -20.15
C GLY A 145 9.98 -14.86 -20.15
N LEU A 146 9.23 -14.67 -19.06
CA LEU A 146 8.30 -13.55 -18.90
C LEU A 146 9.03 -12.21 -18.76
N LEU A 147 10.22 -12.24 -18.17
CA LEU A 147 11.14 -11.12 -18.09
C LEU A 147 12.31 -11.38 -19.05
N SER A 148 12.27 -10.78 -20.24
CA SER A 148 13.31 -10.97 -21.27
C SER A 148 14.72 -10.65 -20.77
N ASP A 149 14.82 -9.68 -19.86
CA ASP A 149 16.09 -9.14 -19.37
C ASP A 149 16.47 -9.70 -17.99
N GLY A 150 15.65 -10.60 -17.43
CA GLY A 150 15.78 -11.09 -16.05
C GLY A 150 15.03 -10.22 -15.04
N GLY A 151 15.14 -10.57 -13.76
CA GLY A 151 14.47 -9.90 -12.65
C GLY A 151 15.42 -9.51 -11.52
N TYR A 152 14.99 -8.54 -10.71
CA TYR A 152 15.67 -8.17 -9.47
C TYR A 152 15.23 -9.11 -8.34
N ALA A 153 16.18 -9.81 -7.72
CA ALA A 153 15.90 -10.83 -6.71
C ALA A 153 15.54 -10.20 -5.35
N PHE A 154 14.57 -10.82 -4.67
CA PHE A 154 14.10 -10.37 -3.36
C PHE A 154 15.17 -10.47 -2.27
N GLU A 155 15.97 -11.53 -2.28
CA GLU A 155 17.10 -11.69 -1.34
C GLU A 155 18.09 -10.51 -1.45
N THR A 156 18.41 -10.10 -2.69
CA THR A 156 19.27 -8.93 -2.94
C THR A 156 18.60 -7.66 -2.40
N ALA A 157 17.32 -7.45 -2.68
CA ALA A 157 16.56 -6.31 -2.18
C ALA A 157 16.56 -6.21 -0.64
N MET A 158 16.49 -7.33 0.07
CA MET A 158 16.50 -7.38 1.53
C MET A 158 17.87 -7.02 2.15
N THR A 159 18.94 -7.03 1.36
CA THR A 159 20.28 -6.60 1.81
C THR A 159 20.64 -5.20 1.33
N ASP A 160 20.02 -4.75 0.24
CA ASP A 160 20.29 -3.46 -0.36
C ASP A 160 19.68 -2.29 0.43
N PRO A 161 20.50 -1.33 0.90
CA PRO A 161 19.98 -0.25 1.74
C PRO A 161 19.06 0.71 0.98
N HIS A 162 19.30 0.93 -0.31
CA HIS A 162 18.42 1.74 -1.17
C HIS A 162 17.07 1.06 -1.46
N SER A 163 17.02 -0.27 -1.50
CA SER A 163 15.78 -1.05 -1.57
C SER A 163 15.00 -0.96 -0.27
N ARG A 164 15.69 -1.17 0.86
CA ARG A 164 15.10 -1.10 2.20
C ARG A 164 14.79 0.30 2.69
N GLU A 165 15.25 1.33 1.98
CA GLU A 165 14.78 2.69 2.18
C GLU A 165 13.27 2.82 1.84
N GLY A 166 12.74 1.91 1.01
CA GLY A 166 11.34 1.86 0.61
C GLY A 166 11.03 2.84 -0.52
N ILE A 167 9.78 3.29 -0.59
CA ILE A 167 9.34 4.32 -1.53
C ILE A 167 9.79 5.69 -0.99
N SER A 168 10.98 6.13 -1.40
CA SER A 168 11.69 7.30 -0.85
C SER A 168 11.66 8.54 -1.75
N CYS A 169 12.23 9.63 -1.25
CA CYS A 169 12.29 10.96 -1.88
C CYS A 169 12.75 10.88 -3.34
N THR A 170 13.88 10.23 -3.60
CA THR A 170 14.47 10.15 -4.94
C THR A 170 13.78 9.13 -5.85
N ALA A 171 12.94 8.24 -5.33
CA ALA A 171 12.05 7.44 -6.18
C ALA A 171 10.92 8.33 -6.70
N CYS A 172 10.10 8.85 -5.80
CA CYS A 172 8.90 9.60 -6.17
C CYS A 172 9.21 10.90 -6.92
N HIS A 173 10.25 11.64 -6.52
CA HIS A 173 10.52 12.93 -7.13
C HIS A 173 11.35 12.86 -8.41
N GLN A 174 11.83 11.68 -8.84
CA GLN A 174 12.47 11.52 -10.16
C GLN A 174 11.52 10.96 -11.23
N MET A 175 10.33 10.51 -10.83
CA MET A 175 9.32 9.99 -11.77
C MET A 175 8.98 11.05 -12.82
N GLN A 176 9.21 10.72 -14.09
CA GLN A 176 8.78 11.53 -15.22
C GLN A 176 7.25 11.58 -15.28
N ASP A 177 6.70 12.50 -16.08
CA ASP A 177 5.27 12.54 -16.33
C ASP A 177 4.80 11.22 -16.97
N SER A 178 3.84 10.56 -16.31
CA SER A 178 3.27 9.28 -16.74
C SER A 178 2.11 9.44 -17.72
N MET A 179 1.64 10.68 -17.95
CA MET A 179 0.49 10.94 -18.80
C MET A 179 0.86 11.01 -20.29
N VAL A 180 -0.02 10.49 -21.14
CA VAL A 180 0.02 10.62 -22.60
C VAL A 180 -1.36 11.06 -23.06
N GLY A 181 -1.46 12.24 -23.68
CA GLY A 181 -2.76 12.77 -24.12
C GLY A 181 -3.72 13.15 -22.97
N GLY A 182 -3.21 13.35 -21.76
CA GLY A 182 -4.00 13.71 -20.58
C GLY A 182 -4.49 12.53 -19.73
N GLU A 183 -4.10 11.30 -20.06
CA GLU A 183 -4.45 10.09 -19.33
C GLU A 183 -3.20 9.27 -19.01
N VAL A 184 -3.27 8.43 -17.96
CA VAL A 184 -2.20 7.45 -17.67
C VAL A 184 -2.48 6.18 -18.48
N PRO A 185 -1.63 5.81 -19.45
CA PRO A 185 -1.77 4.54 -20.16
C PRO A 185 -1.62 3.37 -19.20
N VAL A 186 -2.33 2.26 -19.46
CA VAL A 186 -2.16 1.01 -18.68
C VAL A 186 -0.70 0.53 -18.68
N SER A 187 0.06 0.80 -19.75
CA SER A 187 1.49 0.49 -19.83
C SER A 187 2.36 1.23 -18.81
N ASN A 188 1.86 2.30 -18.20
CA ASN A 188 2.56 3.10 -17.18
C ASN A 188 2.06 2.80 -15.75
N MET A 189 1.14 1.84 -15.61
CA MET A 189 0.60 1.34 -14.33
C MET A 189 1.41 0.11 -13.88
N SER A 190 1.01 -0.58 -12.79
CA SER A 190 1.75 -1.74 -12.25
C SER A 190 3.25 -1.47 -12.07
N GLY A 191 3.57 -0.32 -11.49
CA GLY A 191 4.92 0.17 -11.22
C GLY A 191 5.72 0.59 -12.45
N ASN A 192 5.15 0.67 -13.65
CA ASN A 192 5.88 1.06 -14.88
C ASN A 192 6.11 2.60 -14.96
N TYR A 193 6.60 3.20 -13.88
CA TYR A 193 7.05 4.59 -13.88
C TYR A 193 8.38 4.72 -14.66
N LYS A 194 8.67 5.93 -15.15
CA LYS A 194 9.95 6.25 -15.79
C LYS A 194 10.82 7.08 -14.84
N ILE A 195 12.05 6.61 -14.62
CA ILE A 195 13.15 7.38 -14.02
C ILE A 195 14.31 7.33 -15.02
N ASN A 196 14.92 8.47 -15.28
CA ASN A 196 16.02 8.57 -16.24
C ASN A 196 17.25 7.83 -15.71
N SER A 197 17.90 7.05 -16.59
CA SER A 197 19.19 6.41 -16.31
C SER A 197 20.32 7.45 -16.23
N PRO A 198 21.52 7.07 -15.76
CA PRO A 198 22.68 7.96 -15.79
C PRO A 198 22.94 8.54 -17.19
N ASP A 199 22.80 7.74 -18.25
CA ASP A 199 23.03 8.18 -19.64
C ASP A 199 21.95 9.14 -20.16
N GLU A 200 20.71 9.00 -19.69
CA GLU A 200 19.61 9.91 -20.03
C GLU A 200 19.72 11.25 -19.27
N ASN A 201 20.42 11.26 -18.13
CA ASN A 201 20.68 12.47 -17.35
C ASN A 201 21.89 13.23 -17.92
N VAL A 202 21.64 14.09 -18.91
CA VAL A 202 22.68 14.84 -19.66
C VAL A 202 23.71 15.56 -18.77
N THR A 203 23.29 16.15 -17.65
CA THR A 203 24.18 16.88 -16.72
C THR A 203 24.06 16.37 -15.30
N ASN A 204 22.84 16.41 -14.76
CA ASN A 204 22.51 16.00 -13.41
C ASN A 204 21.07 15.46 -13.41
N PRO A 205 20.75 14.49 -12.54
CA PRO A 205 19.38 14.03 -12.39
C PRO A 205 18.46 15.17 -11.94
N LYS A 206 17.23 15.18 -12.46
CA LYS A 206 16.20 16.14 -12.09
C LYS A 206 15.36 15.61 -10.94
N ILE A 207 14.94 16.51 -10.06
CA ILE A 207 13.99 16.19 -9.00
C ILE A 207 12.79 17.15 -9.06
N PHE A 208 11.61 16.61 -9.27
CA PHE A 208 10.40 17.36 -9.59
C PHE A 208 9.65 17.76 -8.33
N GLY A 209 9.01 18.93 -8.35
CA GLY A 209 8.10 19.37 -7.30
C GLY A 209 6.98 20.25 -7.84
N PRO A 210 5.87 20.40 -7.09
CA PRO A 210 4.73 21.21 -7.53
C PRO A 210 4.95 22.71 -7.33
N ILE A 211 6.12 23.10 -6.83
CA ILE A 211 6.40 24.49 -6.46
C ILE A 211 7.36 25.12 -7.46
N VAL A 212 6.98 26.28 -8.00
CA VAL A 212 7.84 27.10 -8.84
C VAL A 212 9.14 27.41 -8.10
N LEU A 213 10.26 27.17 -8.79
CA LEU A 213 11.57 27.16 -8.18
C LEU A 213 11.96 28.51 -7.60
N ASN A 214 12.70 28.43 -6.50
CA ASN A 214 13.46 29.53 -5.96
C ASN A 214 14.67 29.78 -6.89
N PRO A 215 15.04 31.03 -7.24
CA PRO A 215 16.29 31.32 -7.96
C PRO A 215 17.56 30.76 -7.28
N TYR A 216 17.48 30.39 -5.99
CA TYR A 216 18.57 29.82 -5.20
C TYR A 216 18.64 28.27 -5.21
N TYR A 217 18.35 27.62 -6.35
CA TYR A 217 18.40 26.15 -6.44
C TYR A 217 19.82 25.58 -6.30
N GLN A 218 20.87 26.39 -6.47
CA GLN A 218 22.26 25.95 -6.41
C GLN A 218 22.63 25.36 -5.04
N ALA A 219 21.99 25.81 -3.95
CA ALA A 219 22.22 25.23 -2.63
C ALA A 219 21.84 23.74 -2.61
N MET A 220 20.69 23.40 -3.20
CA MET A 220 20.24 22.02 -3.33
C MET A 220 21.12 21.24 -4.30
N GLN A 221 21.44 21.82 -5.47
CA GLN A 221 22.31 21.16 -6.45
C GLN A 221 23.70 20.85 -5.88
N ASN A 222 24.31 21.80 -5.18
CA ASN A 222 25.64 21.60 -4.58
C ASN A 222 25.62 20.51 -3.50
N ALA A 223 24.55 20.43 -2.71
CA ALA A 223 24.43 19.47 -1.62
C ALA A 223 24.05 18.05 -2.09
N THR A 224 23.30 17.93 -3.18
CA THR A 224 22.63 16.67 -3.56
C THR A 224 22.95 16.19 -4.97
N GLN A 225 23.55 17.05 -5.81
CA GLN A 225 23.71 16.87 -7.25
C GLN A 225 22.42 16.80 -8.06
N TYR A 226 21.23 16.95 -7.45
CA TYR A 226 19.96 17.06 -8.17
C TYR A 226 19.66 18.50 -8.59
N ILE A 227 19.07 18.66 -9.78
CA ILE A 227 18.49 19.94 -10.22
C ILE A 227 17.00 19.90 -9.89
N PRO A 228 16.50 20.74 -8.94
CA PRO A 228 15.07 20.82 -8.71
C PRO A 228 14.37 21.44 -9.91
N GLU A 229 13.22 20.89 -10.29
CA GLU A 229 12.41 21.34 -11.42
C GLU A 229 10.93 21.43 -11.04
N TYR A 230 10.27 22.51 -11.44
CA TYR A 230 8.81 22.56 -11.34
C TYR A 230 8.22 21.57 -12.34
N ALA A 231 7.31 20.72 -11.89
CA ALA A 231 6.56 19.86 -12.80
C ALA A 231 5.10 19.70 -12.34
N ALA A 232 4.17 19.93 -13.27
CA ALA A 232 2.74 19.95 -12.97
C ALA A 232 2.21 18.57 -12.55
N HIS A 233 2.75 17.48 -13.10
CA HIS A 233 2.34 16.10 -12.79
C HIS A 233 2.58 15.72 -11.33
N MET A 234 3.40 16.47 -10.59
CA MET A 234 3.62 16.24 -9.16
C MET A 234 2.37 16.52 -8.31
N SER A 235 1.45 17.34 -8.81
CA SER A 235 0.16 17.63 -8.17
C SER A 235 -0.99 16.76 -8.71
N ASP A 236 -0.72 15.86 -9.66
CA ASP A 236 -1.74 15.05 -10.34
C ASP A 236 -1.83 13.63 -9.75
N SER A 237 -3.05 13.10 -9.64
CA SER A 237 -3.31 11.71 -9.20
C SER A 237 -2.63 10.67 -10.11
N ALA A 238 -2.38 11.01 -11.39
CA ALA A 238 -1.70 10.21 -12.38
C ALA A 238 -0.33 9.67 -11.94
N LYS A 239 0.38 10.44 -11.10
CA LYS A 239 1.64 9.98 -10.51
C LYS A 239 1.41 8.78 -9.58
N CYS A 240 0.40 8.87 -8.72
CA CYS A 240 0.04 7.80 -7.78
C CYS A 240 -0.43 6.55 -8.54
N ALA A 241 -1.13 6.72 -9.66
CA ALA A 241 -1.64 5.64 -10.51
C ALA A 241 -0.55 4.67 -11.00
N THR A 242 0.71 5.11 -11.07
CA THR A 242 1.83 4.25 -11.48
C THR A 242 1.96 3.04 -10.56
N CYS A 243 1.76 3.20 -9.25
CA CYS A 243 1.82 2.10 -8.26
C CYS A 243 0.42 1.73 -7.73
N HIS A 244 -0.48 2.70 -7.62
CA HIS A 244 -1.85 2.54 -7.11
C HIS A 244 -2.85 2.20 -8.23
N ASN A 245 -2.43 1.31 -9.11
CA ASN A 245 -3.26 0.65 -10.10
C ASN A 245 -2.51 -0.59 -10.60
N LEU A 246 -2.71 -1.71 -9.93
CA LEU A 246 -1.93 -2.93 -10.11
C LEU A 246 -2.73 -3.95 -10.92
N TYR A 247 -2.19 -4.28 -12.07
CA TYR A 247 -2.57 -5.40 -12.91
C TYR A 247 -1.51 -6.48 -12.87
N THR A 248 -1.98 -7.72 -12.76
CA THR A 248 -1.12 -8.86 -12.51
C THR A 248 -1.48 -9.98 -13.49
N PRO A 249 -0.50 -10.69 -14.06
CA PRO A 249 -0.78 -11.89 -14.84
C PRO A 249 -1.56 -12.89 -14.02
N THR A 250 -2.51 -13.58 -14.65
CA THR A 250 -3.30 -14.63 -14.02
C THR A 250 -2.75 -16.02 -14.37
N LEU A 251 -2.83 -16.95 -13.41
CA LEU A 251 -2.56 -18.37 -13.67
C LEU A 251 -3.87 -19.15 -13.82
N ASN A 252 -3.79 -20.29 -14.48
CA ASN A 252 -4.82 -21.31 -14.42
C ASN A 252 -4.61 -22.20 -13.17
N LEU A 253 -5.50 -23.18 -12.97
CA LEU A 253 -5.42 -24.12 -11.83
C LEU A 253 -4.14 -24.96 -11.81
N ASP A 254 -3.49 -25.11 -12.97
CA ASP A 254 -2.25 -25.87 -13.11
C ASP A 254 -1.00 -24.99 -12.89
N GLY A 255 -1.19 -23.72 -12.51
CA GLY A 255 -0.11 -22.76 -12.30
C GLY A 255 0.51 -22.24 -13.60
N GLU A 256 -0.14 -22.42 -14.75
CA GLU A 256 0.31 -21.89 -16.05
C GLU A 256 -0.34 -20.55 -16.35
N LEU A 257 0.30 -19.70 -17.15
CA LEU A 257 -0.27 -18.41 -17.54
C LEU A 257 -1.61 -18.59 -18.26
N HIS A 258 -2.67 -17.99 -17.71
CA HIS A 258 -3.97 -17.98 -18.34
C HIS A 258 -3.94 -17.01 -19.52
N LYS A 259 -4.34 -17.50 -20.70
CA LYS A 259 -4.34 -16.71 -21.93
C LYS A 259 -5.75 -16.57 -22.50
N ILE A 260 -6.06 -15.38 -22.99
CA ILE A 260 -7.37 -15.03 -23.53
C ILE A 260 -7.25 -14.36 -24.89
N ASP A 261 -8.29 -14.53 -25.71
CA ASP A 261 -8.52 -13.66 -26.86
C ASP A 261 -8.96 -12.28 -26.35
N PRO A 262 -8.19 -11.20 -26.57
CA PRO A 262 -8.53 -9.88 -26.05
C PRO A 262 -9.84 -9.32 -26.62
N ALA A 263 -10.33 -9.83 -27.76
CA ALA A 263 -11.60 -9.39 -28.34
C ALA A 263 -12.82 -10.03 -27.66
N THR A 264 -12.68 -11.23 -27.10
CA THR A 264 -13.82 -11.99 -26.54
C THR A 264 -13.69 -12.28 -25.05
N GLY A 265 -12.50 -12.14 -24.47
CA GLY A 265 -12.21 -12.51 -23.08
C GLY A 265 -12.21 -14.03 -22.82
N ASN A 266 -12.43 -14.84 -23.87
CA ASN A 266 -12.46 -16.29 -23.75
C ASN A 266 -11.03 -16.86 -23.77
N TYR A 267 -10.86 -18.02 -23.15
CA TYR A 267 -9.60 -18.76 -23.18
C TYR A 267 -9.13 -19.00 -24.62
N ASP A 268 -7.88 -18.60 -24.90
CA ASP A 268 -7.18 -18.84 -26.16
C ASP A 268 -5.70 -19.13 -25.86
N PRO A 269 -5.20 -20.36 -26.11
CA PRO A 269 -3.80 -20.70 -25.85
C PRO A 269 -2.78 -19.91 -26.69
N THR A 270 -3.24 -19.29 -27.78
CA THR A 270 -2.45 -18.41 -28.67
C THR A 270 -2.67 -16.93 -28.38
N GLY A 271 -3.56 -16.60 -27.44
CA GLY A 271 -3.94 -15.26 -27.06
C GLY A 271 -2.94 -14.56 -26.14
N GLN A 272 -3.38 -13.46 -25.54
CA GLN A 272 -2.59 -12.66 -24.61
C GLN A 272 -2.73 -13.16 -23.18
N ILE A 273 -1.71 -12.95 -22.37
CA ILE A 273 -1.76 -13.25 -20.93
C ILE A 273 -2.86 -12.39 -20.30
N ALA A 274 -3.84 -13.05 -19.69
CA ALA A 274 -4.93 -12.38 -18.99
C ALA A 274 -4.39 -11.62 -17.77
N GLN A 275 -4.84 -10.37 -17.64
CA GLN A 275 -4.47 -9.48 -16.56
C GLN A 275 -5.64 -9.35 -15.58
N PHE A 276 -5.36 -9.44 -14.29
CA PHE A 276 -6.32 -9.19 -13.22
C PHE A 276 -6.04 -7.84 -12.55
N PRO A 277 -7.04 -6.96 -12.41
CA PRO A 277 -6.90 -5.70 -11.70
C PRO A 277 -6.88 -5.94 -10.18
N GLU A 278 -5.79 -6.49 -9.64
CA GLU A 278 -5.64 -6.81 -8.21
C GLU A 278 -5.86 -5.59 -7.31
N GLN A 279 -5.46 -4.40 -7.75
CA GLN A 279 -5.71 -3.16 -7.03
C GLN A 279 -6.07 -2.04 -8.01
N ALA A 280 -7.25 -1.45 -7.86
CA ALA A 280 -7.73 -0.44 -8.81
C ALA A 280 -8.10 0.95 -8.21
N PRO A 281 -7.45 1.46 -7.13
CA PRO A 281 -7.89 2.69 -6.46
C PRO A 281 -7.87 3.92 -7.37
N TYR A 282 -6.93 4.01 -8.32
CA TYR A 282 -6.92 5.11 -9.30
C TYR A 282 -8.15 5.06 -10.22
N TRP A 283 -8.51 3.89 -10.73
CA TRP A 283 -9.71 3.75 -11.55
C TRP A 283 -10.99 4.02 -10.76
N GLU A 284 -11.06 3.56 -9.52
CA GLU A 284 -12.18 3.87 -8.63
C GLU A 284 -12.31 5.39 -8.41
N TRP A 285 -11.18 6.08 -8.20
CA TRP A 285 -11.15 7.53 -8.11
C TRP A 285 -11.59 8.22 -9.39
N LEU A 286 -11.11 7.76 -10.54
CA LEU A 286 -11.46 8.32 -11.84
C LEU A 286 -12.97 8.19 -12.12
N ASN A 287 -13.60 7.13 -11.60
CA ASN A 287 -15.04 6.88 -11.73
C ASN A 287 -15.88 7.51 -10.60
N SER A 288 -15.26 8.30 -9.73
CA SER A 288 -15.95 9.00 -8.64
C SER A 288 -16.28 10.45 -8.99
N ARG A 289 -17.10 11.10 -8.15
CA ARG A 289 -17.32 12.56 -8.24
C ARG A 289 -16.05 13.39 -7.96
N TYR A 290 -15.03 12.82 -7.33
CA TYR A 290 -13.87 13.58 -6.84
C TYR A 290 -13.00 14.09 -7.97
N LEU A 291 -12.96 13.38 -9.11
CA LEU A 291 -12.35 13.89 -10.34
C LEU A 291 -13.02 15.19 -10.78
N ALA A 292 -14.36 15.20 -10.87
CA ALA A 292 -15.13 16.37 -11.27
C ALA A 292 -15.03 17.53 -10.27
N ASP A 293 -14.88 17.22 -8.97
CA ASP A 293 -14.64 18.20 -7.90
C ASP A 293 -13.19 18.74 -7.90
N GLY A 294 -12.28 18.21 -8.74
CA GLY A 294 -10.86 18.59 -8.75
C GLY A 294 -10.08 18.13 -7.52
N LYS A 295 -10.57 17.10 -6.80
CA LYS A 295 -9.93 16.56 -5.60
C LYS A 295 -8.99 15.42 -5.98
N THR A 296 -7.70 15.72 -6.09
CA THR A 296 -6.66 14.72 -6.40
C THR A 296 -6.31 13.87 -5.18
N CYS A 297 -5.59 12.76 -5.39
CA CYS A 297 -5.08 11.91 -4.31
C CYS A 297 -4.32 12.72 -3.25
N GLN A 298 -3.51 13.68 -3.70
CA GLN A 298 -2.68 14.55 -2.86
C GLN A 298 -3.52 15.43 -1.92
N VAL A 299 -4.69 15.89 -2.35
CA VAL A 299 -5.55 16.75 -1.51
C VAL A 299 -5.94 16.05 -0.20
N CYS A 300 -6.16 14.73 -0.25
CA CYS A 300 -6.56 13.95 0.92
C CYS A 300 -5.38 13.28 1.63
N HIS A 301 -4.41 12.73 0.88
CA HIS A 301 -3.30 11.95 1.45
C HIS A 301 -2.03 12.76 1.71
N MET A 302 -1.93 13.98 1.17
CA MET A 302 -0.86 14.93 1.42
C MET A 302 -1.41 16.31 1.81
N PRO A 303 -2.27 16.38 2.86
CA PRO A 303 -3.07 17.55 3.14
C PRO A 303 -2.19 18.74 3.54
N GLU A 304 -2.58 19.93 3.10
CA GLU A 304 -2.01 21.17 3.61
C GLU A 304 -2.51 21.42 5.06
N PRO A 305 -1.69 22.03 5.94
CA PRO A 305 -2.15 22.40 7.27
C PRO A 305 -3.34 23.36 7.23
N VAL A 306 -4.40 23.02 7.97
CA VAL A 306 -5.62 23.83 8.03
C VAL A 306 -5.45 24.99 9.01
N SER A 307 -5.30 26.22 8.52
CA SER A 307 -5.19 27.42 9.33
C SER A 307 -5.85 28.65 8.70
N SER A 308 -6.11 29.68 9.52
CA SER A 308 -6.57 30.99 9.07
C SER A 308 -5.73 32.09 9.75
N PRO A 309 -4.91 32.87 9.01
CA PRO A 309 -4.69 32.81 7.55
C PRO A 309 -4.07 31.48 7.06
N PRO A 310 -4.05 31.20 5.74
CA PRO A 310 -3.43 30.00 5.19
C PRO A 310 -2.00 29.81 5.69
N TYR A 311 -1.64 28.55 5.96
CA TYR A 311 -0.34 28.20 6.50
C TYR A 311 0.77 28.61 5.54
N GLN A 312 1.84 29.20 6.05
CA GLN A 312 3.00 29.61 5.26
C GLN A 312 4.26 29.12 5.93
N THR A 313 5.17 28.56 5.13
CA THR A 313 6.48 28.14 5.64
C THR A 313 7.52 28.08 4.52
N ALA A 314 8.80 28.20 4.87
CA ALA A 314 9.87 27.84 3.95
C ALA A 314 9.93 26.31 3.84
N VAL A 315 10.17 25.78 2.64
CA VAL A 315 10.26 24.33 2.41
C VAL A 315 11.68 23.78 2.58
N THR A 316 12.58 24.58 3.15
CA THR A 316 13.98 24.22 3.39
C THR A 316 14.55 25.10 4.50
N THR A 317 15.47 24.56 5.30
CA THR A 317 16.27 25.33 6.27
C THR A 317 17.50 25.97 5.64
N ARG A 318 17.83 25.60 4.39
CA ARG A 318 19.03 26.05 3.68
C ARG A 318 18.68 26.53 2.26
N PRO A 319 19.04 27.77 1.89
CA PRO A 319 19.64 28.79 2.76
C PRO A 319 18.64 29.30 3.82
N ALA A 320 19.15 29.87 4.92
CA ALA A 320 18.31 30.29 6.06
C ALA A 320 17.30 31.41 5.72
N ASN A 321 17.50 32.12 4.61
CA ASN A 321 16.61 33.15 4.09
C ASN A 321 15.68 32.64 2.96
N ALA A 322 15.43 31.33 2.90
CA ALA A 322 14.46 30.77 1.98
C ALA A 322 13.07 31.39 2.19
N TRP A 323 12.38 31.67 1.08
CA TRP A 323 11.07 32.32 1.12
C TRP A 323 9.99 31.36 1.62
N GLU A 324 9.05 31.90 2.37
CA GLU A 324 7.84 31.20 2.77
C GLU A 324 6.88 31.01 1.59
N ARG A 325 6.10 29.94 1.66
CA ARG A 325 5.16 29.50 0.62
C ARG A 325 3.90 28.99 1.28
N SER A 326 2.76 29.22 0.64
CA SER A 326 1.44 28.84 1.16
C SER A 326 0.95 27.45 0.71
N ASN A 327 1.62 26.82 -0.25
CA ASN A 327 1.23 25.53 -0.84
C ASN A 327 2.11 24.38 -0.36
N PHE A 328 2.10 24.13 0.96
CA PHE A 328 2.90 23.09 1.59
C PHE A 328 2.07 21.81 1.81
N SER A 329 2.34 20.79 1.01
CA SER A 329 1.73 19.46 1.18
C SER A 329 2.52 18.61 2.17
N GLN A 330 1.85 18.18 3.25
CA GLN A 330 2.46 17.28 4.23
C GLN A 330 2.65 15.89 3.63
N HIS A 331 3.72 15.19 4.01
CA HIS A 331 3.98 13.82 3.57
C HIS A 331 3.36 12.80 4.54
N GLU A 332 2.11 13.03 4.94
CA GLU A 332 1.40 12.14 5.88
C GLU A 332 1.19 10.76 5.27
N MET A 333 0.59 10.71 4.08
CA MET A 333 0.40 9.54 3.21
C MET A 333 -0.13 8.30 3.96
N VAL A 334 -1.02 8.54 4.92
CA VAL A 334 -1.66 7.48 5.71
C VAL A 334 -2.68 6.72 4.88
N GLY A 335 -2.70 5.40 5.05
CA GLY A 335 -3.74 4.48 4.56
C GLY A 335 -4.56 3.92 5.73
N GLY A 336 -5.06 2.68 5.61
CA GLY A 336 -5.96 2.08 6.63
C GLY A 336 -5.33 1.11 7.64
N ASN A 337 -4.03 0.82 7.55
CA ASN A 337 -3.44 -0.31 8.29
C ASN A 337 -2.66 0.12 9.55
N THR A 338 -3.38 0.40 10.65
CA THR A 338 -2.73 0.70 11.94
C THR A 338 -2.07 -0.53 12.56
N TYR A 339 -2.58 -1.73 12.26
CA TYR A 339 -2.01 -2.98 12.74
C TYR A 339 -0.58 -3.14 12.24
N LEU A 340 -0.34 -2.97 10.93
CA LEU A 340 1.01 -3.02 10.34
C LEU A 340 1.96 -2.01 11.00
N LEU A 341 1.51 -0.77 11.20
CA LEU A 341 2.33 0.24 11.89
C LEU A 341 2.69 -0.20 13.31
N GLY A 342 1.75 -0.83 14.04
CA GLY A 342 2.00 -1.41 15.35
C GLY A 342 3.00 -2.57 15.30
N LEU A 343 2.90 -3.43 14.29
CA LEU A 343 3.81 -4.55 14.08
C LEU A 343 5.24 -4.08 13.77
N LEU A 344 5.38 -3.11 12.85
CA LEU A 344 6.65 -2.46 12.53
C LEU A 344 7.26 -1.80 13.77
N SER A 345 6.44 -1.12 14.58
CA SER A 345 6.89 -0.48 15.82
C SER A 345 7.35 -1.49 16.86
N LYS A 346 6.66 -2.63 16.99
CA LYS A 346 6.98 -3.66 17.98
C LYS A 346 8.28 -4.39 17.64
N TYR A 347 8.50 -4.71 16.36
CA TYR A 347 9.61 -5.55 15.89
C TYR A 347 10.70 -4.76 15.18
N MET A 348 10.94 -3.50 15.57
CA MET A 348 11.92 -2.64 14.90
C MET A 348 13.34 -3.20 14.90
N VAL A 349 13.72 -3.92 15.96
CA VAL A 349 15.08 -4.46 16.13
C VAL A 349 15.27 -5.65 15.21
N GLU A 350 14.34 -6.60 15.24
CA GLU A 350 14.33 -7.81 14.44
C GLU A 350 14.29 -7.45 12.95
N LEU A 351 13.36 -6.56 12.56
CA LEU A 351 13.26 -6.07 11.20
C LEU A 351 14.45 -5.20 10.76
N GLY A 352 15.41 -4.93 11.64
CA GLY A 352 16.61 -4.17 11.34
C GLY A 352 16.34 -2.71 10.99
N ILE A 353 15.25 -2.13 11.48
CA ILE A 353 14.82 -0.74 11.21
C ILE A 353 14.92 0.18 12.43
N ALA A 354 15.47 -0.28 13.56
CA ALA A 354 15.59 0.50 14.79
C ALA A 354 16.30 1.86 14.61
N ASP A 355 17.29 1.95 13.72
CA ASP A 355 18.01 3.20 13.41
C ASP A 355 17.32 4.06 12.33
N LYS A 356 16.25 3.55 11.72
CA LYS A 356 15.51 4.22 10.63
C LYS A 356 14.36 5.09 11.15
N THR A 357 13.75 4.68 12.25
CA THR A 357 12.45 5.18 12.72
C THR A 357 12.42 5.20 14.25
N THR A 358 11.30 5.60 14.85
CA THR A 358 11.13 5.64 16.31
C THR A 358 9.72 5.20 16.70
N GLU A 359 9.57 4.63 17.90
CA GLU A 359 8.26 4.25 18.45
C GLU A 359 7.33 5.47 18.56
N ALA A 360 7.85 6.62 19.01
CA ALA A 360 7.08 7.86 19.08
C ALA A 360 6.54 8.27 17.70
N GLY A 361 7.35 8.16 16.65
CA GLY A 361 6.92 8.47 15.29
C GLY A 361 5.87 7.49 14.74
N PHE A 362 5.98 6.19 15.06
CA PHE A 362 4.93 5.23 14.73
C PHE A 362 3.62 5.52 15.47
N ASN A 363 3.69 5.85 16.76
CA ASN A 363 2.51 6.24 17.54
C ASN A 363 1.82 7.47 16.95
N GLU A 364 2.59 8.46 16.47
CA GLU A 364 2.03 9.61 15.75
C GLU A 364 1.38 9.21 14.43
N LYS A 365 2.02 8.32 13.65
CA LYS A 365 1.46 7.84 12.37
C LYS A 365 0.18 7.03 12.58
N ILE A 366 0.13 6.17 13.60
CA ILE A 366 -1.08 5.43 14.00
C ILE A 366 -2.21 6.40 14.36
N ALA A 367 -1.91 7.46 15.13
CA ALA A 367 -2.89 8.48 15.46
C ALA A 367 -3.40 9.25 14.23
N GLN A 368 -2.52 9.59 13.27
CA GLN A 368 -2.89 10.18 11.99
C GLN A 368 -3.80 9.24 11.19
N THR A 369 -3.46 7.95 11.08
CA THR A 369 -4.28 6.94 10.41
C THR A 369 -5.67 6.84 11.05
N HIS A 370 -5.77 6.74 12.37
CA HIS A 370 -7.07 6.71 13.04
C HIS A 370 -7.88 7.99 12.81
N SER A 371 -7.23 9.16 12.74
CA SER A 371 -7.88 10.43 12.43
C SER A 371 -8.46 10.44 11.01
N MET A 372 -7.73 9.88 10.04
CA MET A 372 -8.19 9.73 8.66
C MET A 372 -9.36 8.74 8.56
N LEU A 373 -9.23 7.55 9.17
CA LEU A 373 -10.28 6.51 9.16
C LEU A 373 -11.60 7.00 9.76
N ARG A 374 -11.57 7.78 10.85
CA ARG A 374 -12.78 8.36 11.44
C ARG A 374 -13.51 9.37 10.53
N LYS A 375 -12.83 9.93 9.54
CA LYS A 375 -13.41 10.88 8.56
C LYS A 375 -13.80 10.19 7.24
N ALA A 376 -13.36 8.95 7.03
CA ALA A 376 -13.59 8.23 5.78
C ALA A 376 -15.06 7.80 5.60
N VAL A 377 -15.83 7.71 6.69
CA VAL A 377 -17.22 7.26 6.70
C VAL A 377 -18.07 8.13 7.59
N ASP A 378 -19.23 8.56 7.09
CA ASP A 378 -20.33 8.94 7.96
C ASP A 378 -21.30 7.77 8.12
N PHE A 379 -21.67 7.47 9.36
CA PHE A 379 -22.60 6.40 9.72
C PHE A 379 -23.78 7.01 10.45
N THR A 380 -24.99 6.85 9.89
CA THR A 380 -26.22 7.30 10.53
C THR A 380 -27.21 6.15 10.61
N LEU A 381 -27.87 6.05 11.76
CA LEU A 381 -28.90 5.06 12.01
C LEU A 381 -30.20 5.76 12.43
N SER A 382 -31.32 5.19 12.01
CA SER A 382 -32.64 5.54 12.50
C SER A 382 -33.36 4.26 12.90
N GLN A 383 -34.40 4.37 13.72
CA GLN A 383 -35.16 3.19 14.14
C GLN A 383 -36.64 3.48 14.21
N SER A 384 -37.47 2.50 13.86
CA SER A 384 -38.92 2.55 14.06
C SER A 384 -39.43 1.17 14.45
N LEU A 385 -40.38 1.13 15.38
CA LEU A 385 -41.02 -0.09 15.84
C LEU A 385 -42.48 -0.08 15.38
N SER A 386 -42.88 -1.09 14.62
CA SER A 386 -44.27 -1.29 14.18
C SER A 386 -44.71 -2.71 14.54
N GLY A 387 -45.66 -2.82 15.47
CA GLY A 387 -46.03 -4.11 16.06
C GLY A 387 -44.82 -4.76 16.73
N ASN A 388 -44.41 -5.92 16.20
CA ASN A 388 -43.27 -6.69 16.70
C ASN A 388 -42.02 -6.56 15.82
N THR A 389 -42.02 -5.67 14.83
CA THR A 389 -40.91 -5.49 13.90
C THR A 389 -40.20 -4.17 14.18
N LEU A 390 -38.93 -4.26 14.60
CA LEU A 390 -38.01 -3.12 14.68
C LEU A 390 -37.29 -2.99 13.34
N THR A 391 -37.48 -1.87 12.65
CA THR A 391 -36.75 -1.54 11.42
C THR A 391 -35.68 -0.51 11.75
N VAL A 392 -34.44 -0.81 11.38
CA VAL A 392 -33.28 0.06 11.61
C VAL A 392 -32.62 0.41 10.28
N PRO A 393 -33.05 1.48 9.58
CA PRO A 393 -32.35 1.94 8.39
C PRO A 393 -30.95 2.43 8.76
N VAL A 394 -29.95 1.88 8.09
CA VAL A 394 -28.54 2.26 8.21
C VAL A 394 -28.11 2.97 6.94
N VAL A 395 -27.57 4.17 7.07
CA VAL A 395 -27.00 4.93 5.95
C VAL A 395 -25.51 5.11 6.19
N ILE A 396 -24.72 4.59 5.27
CA ILE A 396 -23.26 4.65 5.26
C ILE A 396 -22.84 5.53 4.10
N THR A 397 -22.19 6.66 4.38
CA THR A 397 -21.66 7.57 3.36
C THR A 397 -20.16 7.40 3.26
N ASN A 398 -19.69 6.92 2.12
CA ASN A 398 -18.27 6.88 1.80
C ASN A 398 -17.77 8.29 1.45
N ASN A 399 -16.86 8.82 2.25
CA ASN A 399 -16.23 10.13 2.05
C ASN A 399 -14.87 10.03 1.33
N ALA A 400 -14.44 8.84 0.93
CA ALA A 400 -13.29 8.64 0.07
C ALA A 400 -13.64 8.87 -1.40
N GLY A 401 -12.64 9.22 -2.19
CA GLY A 401 -12.77 9.33 -3.65
C GLY A 401 -12.77 7.96 -4.35
N HIS A 402 -12.49 6.86 -3.66
CA HIS A 402 -12.41 5.50 -4.22
C HIS A 402 -13.37 4.58 -3.46
N LYS A 403 -13.40 3.27 -3.75
CA LYS A 403 -14.21 2.32 -2.97
C LYS A 403 -13.78 2.31 -1.50
N LEU A 404 -14.66 1.82 -0.63
CA LEU A 404 -14.35 1.61 0.77
C LEU A 404 -14.75 0.19 1.18
N PRO A 405 -13.79 -0.67 1.57
CA PRO A 405 -12.34 -0.48 1.41
C PRO A 405 -11.91 -0.49 -0.07
N THR A 406 -10.67 -0.07 -0.36
CA THR A 406 -10.07 -0.10 -1.71
C THR A 406 -8.74 -0.88 -1.69
N SER A 407 -8.28 -1.29 -2.88
CA SER A 407 -6.96 -1.87 -3.16
C SER A 407 -6.84 -3.26 -2.55
N PHE A 408 -5.95 -3.46 -1.57
CA PHE A 408 -5.59 -4.78 -1.06
C PHE A 408 -6.83 -5.69 -0.80
N PRO A 409 -7.01 -6.80 -1.55
CA PRO A 409 -8.27 -7.57 -1.56
C PRO A 409 -8.54 -8.38 -0.28
N SER A 410 -7.73 -8.24 0.77
CA SER A 410 -8.03 -8.79 2.10
C SER A 410 -8.71 -7.77 3.03
N ARG A 411 -8.90 -6.52 2.60
CA ARG A 411 -9.49 -5.47 3.44
C ARG A 411 -10.99 -5.64 3.48
N ARG A 412 -11.55 -5.55 4.69
CA ARG A 412 -12.99 -5.64 4.94
C ARG A 412 -13.45 -4.50 5.83
N VAL A 413 -14.65 -3.99 5.55
CA VAL A 413 -15.42 -3.11 6.42
C VAL A 413 -16.75 -3.79 6.65
N TRP A 414 -17.17 -3.93 7.91
CA TRP A 414 -18.48 -4.52 8.23
C TRP A 414 -19.21 -3.71 9.28
N VAL A 415 -20.52 -3.92 9.36
CA VAL A 415 -21.36 -3.31 10.39
C VAL A 415 -21.56 -4.29 11.55
N HIS A 416 -21.15 -3.89 12.75
CA HIS A 416 -21.56 -4.55 13.99
C HIS A 416 -22.78 -3.82 14.57
N LEU A 417 -23.94 -4.46 14.52
CA LEU A 417 -25.20 -3.91 15.06
C LEU A 417 -25.65 -4.74 16.26
N LYS A 418 -25.90 -4.07 17.38
CA LYS A 418 -26.44 -4.67 18.61
C LYS A 418 -27.72 -3.98 19.06
N VAL A 419 -28.78 -4.76 19.26
CA VAL A 419 -30.06 -4.33 19.80
C VAL A 419 -30.25 -4.97 21.17
N THR A 420 -30.52 -4.15 22.19
CA THR A 420 -30.85 -4.58 23.54
C THR A 420 -32.23 -4.10 23.94
N ASP A 421 -32.88 -4.83 24.85
CA ASP A 421 -34.10 -4.36 25.49
C ASP A 421 -33.80 -3.28 26.57
N SER A 422 -34.83 -2.81 27.26
CA SER A 422 -34.70 -1.80 28.31
C SER A 422 -33.99 -2.29 29.58
N ALA A 423 -33.84 -3.60 29.76
CA ALA A 423 -33.06 -4.20 30.85
C ALA A 423 -31.59 -4.44 30.44
N GLY A 424 -31.23 -4.15 29.20
CA GLY A 424 -29.90 -4.39 28.65
C GLY A 424 -29.68 -5.82 28.15
N GLN A 425 -30.74 -6.64 28.08
CA GLN A 425 -30.65 -7.99 27.55
C GLN A 425 -30.56 -7.94 26.02
N LEU A 426 -29.68 -8.76 25.46
CA LEU A 426 -29.50 -8.86 24.00
C LEU A 426 -30.77 -9.40 23.33
N VAL A 427 -31.24 -8.68 22.30
CA VAL A 427 -32.40 -9.04 21.47
C VAL A 427 -31.95 -9.47 20.08
N PHE A 428 -30.98 -8.76 19.50
CA PHE A 428 -30.43 -9.03 18.17
C PHE A 428 -28.98 -8.56 18.10
N GLU A 429 -28.10 -9.35 17.51
CA GLU A 429 -26.72 -8.97 17.22
C GLU A 429 -26.31 -9.52 15.86
N SER A 430 -25.69 -8.70 15.03
CA SER A 430 -25.13 -9.09 13.73
C SER A 430 -23.76 -8.45 13.58
N GLY A 431 -22.81 -9.17 12.97
CA GLY A 431 -21.44 -8.70 12.78
C GLY A 431 -20.60 -8.67 14.08
N LYS A 432 -20.98 -9.47 15.08
CA LYS A 432 -20.18 -9.67 16.28
C LYS A 432 -18.80 -10.20 15.89
N HIS A 433 -17.76 -9.68 16.53
CA HIS A 433 -16.39 -10.05 16.21
C HIS A 433 -15.52 -10.14 17.47
N GLU A 434 -14.47 -10.94 17.38
CA GLU A 434 -13.44 -11.09 18.40
C GLU A 434 -12.09 -11.25 17.71
N GLU A 435 -11.07 -10.51 18.14
CA GLU A 435 -9.71 -10.59 17.58
C GLU A 435 -9.63 -10.45 16.04
N GLY A 436 -10.55 -9.68 15.45
CA GLY A 436 -10.62 -9.48 13.99
C GLY A 436 -11.35 -10.58 13.22
N ARG A 437 -11.87 -11.61 13.91
CA ARG A 437 -12.74 -12.64 13.34
C ARG A 437 -14.21 -12.29 13.52
N ILE A 438 -14.99 -12.32 12.44
CA ILE A 438 -16.45 -12.18 12.47
C ILE A 438 -17.07 -13.53 12.84
N GLU A 439 -17.79 -13.56 13.95
CA GLU A 439 -18.39 -14.78 14.50
C GLU A 439 -19.38 -15.41 13.51
N GLY A 440 -19.26 -16.72 13.29
CA GLY A 440 -20.12 -17.47 12.36
C GLY A 440 -19.83 -17.25 10.88
N LYS A 441 -18.84 -16.40 10.53
CA LYS A 441 -18.39 -16.18 9.16
C LYS A 441 -16.97 -16.67 8.94
N ASP A 442 -16.03 -16.15 9.73
CA ASP A 442 -14.61 -16.34 9.44
C ASP A 442 -14.14 -17.77 9.67
N ASP A 443 -14.77 -18.55 10.56
CA ASP A 443 -14.44 -19.96 10.74
C ASP A 443 -14.66 -20.78 9.46
N LEU A 444 -15.68 -20.42 8.67
CA LEU A 444 -15.95 -21.07 7.40
C LEU A 444 -15.06 -20.52 6.30
N PHE A 445 -14.88 -19.20 6.24
CA PHE A 445 -14.03 -18.54 5.22
C PHE A 445 -12.58 -18.99 5.35
N THR A 446 -12.12 -19.21 6.59
CA THR A 446 -10.78 -19.73 6.90
C THR A 446 -10.69 -21.25 6.96
N SER A 447 -11.75 -21.97 6.58
CA SER A 447 -11.70 -23.43 6.49
C SER A 447 -10.74 -23.88 5.38
N SER A 448 -10.12 -25.04 5.55
CA SER A 448 -9.20 -25.62 4.56
C SER A 448 -9.83 -25.75 3.17
N THR A 449 -11.13 -26.03 3.10
CA THR A 449 -11.87 -26.11 1.83
C THR A 449 -11.94 -24.75 1.14
N CYS A 450 -12.22 -23.69 1.90
CA CYS A 450 -12.31 -22.32 1.39
C CYS A 450 -10.94 -21.70 1.08
N LEU A 451 -9.88 -22.10 1.79
CA LEU A 451 -8.50 -21.63 1.55
C LEU A 451 -7.67 -22.50 0.59
N SER A 452 -8.12 -23.71 0.25
CA SER A 452 -7.36 -24.59 -0.65
C SER A 452 -7.07 -23.90 -1.99
N SER A 453 -5.80 -23.86 -2.39
CA SER A 453 -5.35 -23.35 -3.69
C SER A 453 -5.97 -24.16 -4.84
N HIS A 454 -6.13 -25.47 -4.64
CA HIS A 454 -6.78 -26.36 -5.59
C HIS A 454 -8.21 -26.65 -5.16
N LYS A 455 -9.17 -26.09 -5.90
CA LYS A 455 -10.60 -26.39 -5.68
C LYS A 455 -10.97 -27.69 -6.36
N ILE A 456 -11.74 -28.54 -5.68
CA ILE A 456 -12.28 -29.77 -6.26
C ILE A 456 -13.21 -29.45 -7.44
N THR A 457 -13.33 -30.36 -8.41
CA THR A 457 -14.24 -30.17 -9.55
C THR A 457 -15.67 -29.95 -9.08
N GLY A 458 -16.31 -28.88 -9.57
CA GLY A 458 -17.67 -28.50 -9.17
C GLY A 458 -17.75 -27.71 -7.87
N PHE A 459 -16.61 -27.34 -7.26
CA PHE A 459 -16.58 -26.41 -6.15
C PHE A 459 -17.12 -25.06 -6.57
N ASP A 460 -17.95 -24.48 -5.70
CA ASP A 460 -18.56 -23.19 -5.91
C ASP A 460 -18.54 -22.43 -4.58
N SER A 461 -17.80 -21.34 -4.54
CA SER A 461 -17.53 -20.59 -3.29
C SER A 461 -18.81 -20.07 -2.63
N LEU A 462 -19.89 -19.87 -3.38
CA LEU A 462 -21.17 -19.38 -2.87
C LEU A 462 -21.95 -20.50 -2.14
N THR A 463 -22.15 -21.63 -2.82
CA THR A 463 -22.83 -22.81 -2.25
C THR A 463 -22.05 -23.43 -1.10
N ASN A 464 -20.72 -23.28 -1.10
CA ASN A 464 -19.84 -23.70 -0.02
C ASN A 464 -19.63 -22.60 1.04
N GLN A 465 -20.30 -21.45 0.89
CA GLN A 465 -20.33 -20.34 1.87
C GLN A 465 -18.93 -19.85 2.27
N CYS A 466 -18.01 -19.76 1.32
CA CYS A 466 -16.64 -19.29 1.53
C CYS A 466 -16.49 -17.76 1.53
N TYR A 467 -17.59 -17.04 1.30
CA TYR A 467 -17.67 -15.59 1.42
C TYR A 467 -19.10 -15.20 1.84
N GLU A 468 -19.28 -13.96 2.31
CA GLU A 468 -20.59 -13.44 2.67
C GLU A 468 -21.23 -12.76 1.46
N PRO A 469 -22.40 -13.21 0.96
CA PRO A 469 -23.08 -12.48 -0.09
C PRO A 469 -23.50 -11.10 0.41
N HIS A 470 -23.50 -10.11 -0.48
CA HIS A 470 -23.98 -8.78 -0.11
C HIS A 470 -25.46 -8.82 0.29
N HIS A 471 -25.79 -8.09 1.35
CA HIS A 471 -27.14 -7.98 1.89
C HIS A 471 -27.63 -6.53 1.85
N ASP A 472 -28.68 -6.27 1.08
CA ASP A 472 -29.42 -4.99 1.14
C ASP A 472 -30.27 -4.89 2.42
N GLU A 473 -30.69 -6.03 2.98
CA GLU A 473 -31.48 -6.14 4.21
C GLU A 473 -30.95 -7.26 5.10
N ILE A 474 -30.76 -6.97 6.39
CA ILE A 474 -30.35 -7.93 7.41
C ILE A 474 -31.59 -8.28 8.24
N THR A 475 -32.03 -9.54 8.14
CA THR A 475 -33.23 -10.05 8.82
C THR A 475 -32.93 -11.12 9.87
N SER A 476 -31.69 -11.59 9.93
CA SER A 476 -31.22 -12.62 10.86
C SER A 476 -29.82 -12.31 11.37
N SER A 477 -29.49 -12.81 12.56
CA SER A 477 -28.22 -12.55 13.26
C SER A 477 -27.01 -13.20 12.58
N ASP A 478 -27.27 -14.22 11.75
CA ASP A 478 -26.26 -14.90 10.94
C ASP A 478 -25.93 -14.15 9.66
N GLN A 479 -26.67 -13.10 9.27
CA GLN A 479 -26.33 -12.27 8.11
C GLN A 479 -25.49 -11.09 8.56
N VAL A 480 -24.44 -10.75 7.81
CA VAL A 480 -23.55 -9.62 8.11
C VAL A 480 -23.41 -8.73 6.90
N MET A 481 -23.56 -7.42 7.10
CA MET A 481 -23.27 -6.44 6.06
C MET A 481 -21.75 -6.24 5.98
N ILE A 482 -21.12 -6.88 5.01
CA ILE A 482 -19.68 -6.80 4.73
C ILE A 482 -19.45 -6.07 3.39
N TYR A 483 -18.46 -5.18 3.38
CA TYR A 483 -17.89 -4.52 2.21
C TYR A 483 -16.44 -4.96 2.06
N GLU A 484 -16.12 -5.60 0.95
CA GLU A 484 -14.81 -6.13 0.62
C GLU A 484 -14.59 -6.05 -0.90
N ASP A 485 -13.34 -6.15 -1.35
CA ASP A 485 -13.03 -6.20 -2.79
C ASP A 485 -13.17 -7.64 -3.32
N VAL A 486 -13.24 -7.78 -4.65
CA VAL A 486 -13.53 -9.05 -5.34
C VAL A 486 -12.29 -9.90 -5.58
#